data_AF-A0A355CB44-F1
#
_entry.id   AF-A0A355CB44-F1
#
_cell.length_a   1.000
_cell.length_b   1.000
_cell.length_c   1.000
_cell.angle_alpha   90.00
_cell.angle_beta   90.00
_cell.angle_gamma   90.00
#
_symmetry.space_group_name_H-M   'P 1'
#
loop_
_entity.id
_entity.type
_entity.pdbx_description
1 polymer ?
#
loop_
_entity_poly.entity_id
_entity_poly.type
_entity_poly.pdbx_seq_one_letter_code
_entity_poly.pdbx_strand_id
1 'polypeptide(L)'
;VKCPVLAINGEKDTQVLAEKNLGAIKSALDKGRNYRYETKTYPGLNHLFQECETGRADEYGKIEQTLSLDVLSDITFWIRKQLNN
;
A
#
# COMPACT_ATOMS: atom_id res chain seq x y z
N VAL A 1 -14.38 0.10 -11.43
CA VAL A 1 -13.17 -0.74 -11.56
C VAL A 1 -13.61 -2.19 -11.73
N LYS A 2 -13.10 -2.91 -12.75
CA LYS A 2 -13.49 -4.30 -13.03
C LYS A 2 -12.35 -5.32 -12.91
N CYS A 3 -11.11 -4.88 -12.72
CA CYS A 3 -9.95 -5.75 -12.51
C CYS A 3 -9.72 -6.05 -11.01
N PRO A 4 -8.91 -7.07 -10.67
CA PRO A 4 -8.38 -7.23 -9.33
C PRO A 4 -7.61 -5.99 -8.86
N VAL A 5 -7.71 -5.65 -7.57
CA VAL A 5 -7.03 -4.48 -6.98
C VAL A 5 -6.21 -4.88 -5.76
N LEU A 6 -4.95 -4.49 -5.71
CA LEU A 6 -4.17 -4.42 -4.49
C LEU A 6 -4.06 -2.95 -4.08
N ALA A 7 -4.60 -2.60 -2.91
CA ALA A 7 -4.48 -1.27 -2.33
C ALA A 7 -3.58 -1.34 -1.09
N ILE A 8 -2.45 -0.63 -1.13
CA ILE A 8 -1.43 -0.69 -0.08
C ILE A 8 -1.09 0.71 0.43
N ASN A 9 -0.74 0.81 1.71
CA ASN A 9 -0.31 2.06 2.34
C ASN A 9 0.77 1.82 3.41
N GLY A 10 1.70 2.76 3.57
CA GLY A 10 2.54 2.81 4.76
C GLY A 10 1.76 3.32 5.97
N GLU A 11 1.95 2.72 7.15
CA GLU A 11 1.29 3.13 8.40
C GLU A 11 1.66 4.58 8.79
N LYS A 12 2.93 4.96 8.59
CA LYS A 12 3.46 6.29 8.90
C LYS A 12 3.34 7.23 7.70
N ASP A 13 2.45 6.96 6.75
CA ASP A 13 2.16 7.90 5.68
C ASP A 13 1.49 9.17 6.24
N THR A 14 2.27 10.24 6.30
CA THR A 14 1.82 11.56 6.77
C THR A 14 1.17 12.40 5.67
N GLN A 15 1.27 11.99 4.40
CA GLN A 15 0.66 12.69 3.27
C GLN A 15 -0.74 12.15 2.98
N VAL A 16 -0.91 10.84 3.12
CA VAL A 16 -2.16 10.12 2.84
C VAL A 16 -2.39 9.08 3.95
N LEU A 17 -3.21 9.45 4.95
CA LEU A 17 -3.48 8.59 6.10
C LEU A 17 -4.00 7.21 5.69
N ALA A 18 -3.29 6.15 6.10
CA ALA A 18 -3.54 4.77 5.69
C ALA A 18 -4.98 4.32 5.93
N GLU A 19 -5.49 4.50 7.15
CA GLU A 19 -6.86 4.08 7.51
C GLU A 19 -7.92 4.76 6.63
N LYS A 20 -7.81 6.07 6.46
CA LYS A 20 -8.74 6.86 5.66
C LYS A 20 -8.66 6.47 4.18
N ASN A 21 -7.46 6.30 3.64
CA ASN A 21 -7.27 6.00 2.22
C ASN A 21 -7.74 4.59 1.87
N LEU A 22 -7.27 3.57 2.60
CA LEU A 22 -7.66 2.18 2.38
C LEU A 22 -9.15 1.98 2.66
N GLY A 23 -9.70 2.63 3.70
CA GLY A 23 -11.14 2.59 3.99
C GLY A 23 -11.99 3.20 2.87
N ALA A 24 -11.56 4.32 2.29
CA ALA A 24 -12.24 4.96 1.17
C ALA A 24 -12.17 4.10 -0.10
N ILE A 25 -11.00 3.52 -0.43
CA ILE A 25 -10.83 2.62 -1.57
C ILE A 25 -11.72 1.38 -1.41
N LYS A 26 -11.69 0.74 -0.24
CA LYS A 26 -12.54 -0.40 0.09
C LYS A 26 -14.01 -0.06 -0.14
N SER A 27 -14.49 1.04 0.45
CA SER A 27 -15.88 1.49 0.33
C SER A 27 -16.29 1.76 -1.12
N ALA A 28 -15.40 2.34 -1.92
CA ALA A 28 -15.65 2.62 -3.33
C ALA A 28 -15.72 1.34 -4.18
N LEU A 29 -14.85 0.37 -3.91
CA LEU A 29 -14.85 -0.94 -4.58
C LEU A 29 -16.10 -1.75 -4.24
N ASP A 30 -16.51 -1.75 -2.96
CA ASP A 30 -17.75 -2.39 -2.48
C ASP A 30 -18.97 -1.77 -3.18
N LYS A 31 -19.10 -0.43 -3.21
CA LYS A 31 -20.17 0.27 -3.95
C LYS A 31 -20.16 -0.04 -5.44
N GLY A 32 -18.96 -0.21 -6.01
CA GLY A 32 -18.75 -0.60 -7.40
C GLY A 32 -19.01 -2.08 -7.68
N ARG A 33 -19.36 -2.88 -6.65
CA ARG A 33 -19.54 -4.34 -6.73
C ARG A 33 -18.30 -5.07 -7.27
N ASN A 34 -17.10 -4.54 -7.01
CA ASN A 34 -15.84 -5.23 -7.29
C ASN A 34 -15.28 -5.79 -5.99
N TYR A 35 -15.47 -7.08 -5.74
CA TYR A 35 -15.00 -7.75 -4.53
C TYR A 35 -13.64 -8.43 -4.69
N ARG A 36 -13.00 -8.27 -5.85
CA ARG A 36 -11.65 -8.82 -6.12
C ARG A 36 -10.61 -7.82 -5.67
N TYR A 37 -10.52 -7.58 -4.37
CA TYR A 37 -9.51 -6.67 -3.83
C TYR A 37 -8.85 -7.18 -2.56
N GLU A 38 -7.63 -6.74 -2.35
CA GLU A 38 -6.86 -6.91 -1.14
C GLU A 38 -6.40 -5.53 -0.67
N THR A 39 -6.49 -5.26 0.63
CA THR A 39 -5.97 -4.04 1.26
C THR A 39 -4.92 -4.41 2.28
N LYS A 40 -3.77 -3.72 2.31
CA LYS A 40 -2.73 -3.97 3.32
C LYS A 40 -2.05 -2.68 3.77
N THR A 41 -1.94 -2.52 5.09
CA THR A 41 -1.12 -1.48 5.71
C THR A 41 0.23 -2.09 6.10
N TYR A 42 1.32 -1.36 5.86
CA TYR A 42 2.67 -1.76 6.26
C TYR A 42 3.13 -0.96 7.48
N PRO A 43 3.29 -1.59 8.66
CA PRO A 43 3.76 -0.92 9.86
C PRO A 43 5.12 -0.27 9.66
N GLY A 44 5.31 0.92 10.23
CA GLY A 44 6.59 1.63 10.19
C GLY A 44 7.02 2.20 8.82
N LEU A 45 6.25 2.00 7.74
CA LEU A 45 6.59 2.55 6.42
C LEU A 45 6.00 3.94 6.19
N ASN A 46 6.75 4.82 5.52
CA ASN A 46 6.31 6.14 5.11
C ASN A 46 5.48 6.11 3.81
N HIS A 47 5.18 7.30 3.27
CA HIS A 47 4.46 7.50 2.01
C HIS A 47 5.12 6.79 0.81
N LEU A 48 6.45 6.72 0.78
CA LEU A 48 7.23 6.10 -0.29
C LEU A 48 7.48 4.60 -0.06
N PHE A 49 6.83 4.01 0.96
CA PHE A 49 7.07 2.65 1.40
C PHE A 49 8.51 2.38 1.86
N GLN A 50 9.16 3.39 2.44
CA GLN A 50 10.46 3.22 3.11
C GLN A 50 10.27 3.07 4.62
N GLU A 51 11.10 2.25 5.26
CA GLU A 51 11.19 2.15 6.71
C GLU A 51 11.61 3.49 7.31
N CYS A 52 10.85 3.97 8.29
CA CYS A 52 11.02 5.32 8.83
C CYS A 52 10.69 5.43 10.31
N GLU A 53 11.21 6.48 10.95
CA GLU A 53 10.89 6.80 12.33
C GLU A 53 9.62 7.64 12.45
N THR A 54 9.48 8.68 11.62
CA THR A 54 8.38 9.65 11.73
C THR A 54 7.46 9.70 10.52
N GLY A 55 7.93 9.26 9.35
CA GLY A 55 7.19 9.32 8.10
C GLY A 55 7.20 10.68 7.41
N ARG A 56 8.01 11.61 7.91
CA ARG A 56 8.11 12.98 7.40
C ARG A 56 8.99 13.04 6.15
N ALA A 57 8.68 13.98 5.26
CA ALA A 57 9.40 14.14 4.01
C ALA A 57 10.91 14.48 4.16
N ASP A 58 11.32 15.05 5.29
CA ASP A 58 12.73 15.35 5.56
C ASP A 58 13.57 14.09 5.87
N GLU A 59 12.95 12.93 6.03
CA GLU A 59 13.63 11.63 6.12
C GLU A 59 13.92 11.01 4.74
N TYR A 60 13.17 11.35 3.70
CA TYR A 60 13.16 10.59 2.44
C TYR A 60 14.54 10.51 1.77
N GLY A 61 15.27 11.63 1.74
CA GLY A 61 16.62 11.69 1.17
C GLY A 61 17.72 11.19 2.12
N LYS A 62 17.40 10.92 3.39
CA LYS A 62 18.33 10.36 4.39
C LYS A 62 18.23 8.85 4.47
N ILE A 63 17.08 8.28 4.12
CA ILE A 63 16.85 6.85 4.07
C ILE A 63 17.44 6.31 2.77
N GLU A 64 18.41 5.40 2.86
CA GLU A 64 19.04 4.76 1.69
C GLU A 64 18.06 3.81 0.96
N GLN A 65 17.15 3.16 1.69
CA GLN A 65 16.16 2.25 1.13
C GLN A 65 15.30 2.98 0.09
N THR A 66 15.24 2.47 -1.14
CA THR A 66 14.35 3.01 -2.18
C THR A 66 12.90 2.64 -1.93
N LEU A 67 12.64 1.36 -1.60
CA LEU A 67 11.32 0.81 -1.29
C LEU A 67 11.51 -0.47 -0.47
N SER A 68 10.63 -0.75 0.49
CA SER A 68 10.71 -1.95 1.32
C SER A 68 10.66 -3.24 0.50
N LEU A 69 11.58 -4.18 0.80
CA LEU A 69 11.62 -5.48 0.14
C LEU A 69 10.34 -6.30 0.40
N ASP A 70 9.69 -6.10 1.53
CA ASP A 70 8.41 -6.76 1.86
C ASP A 70 7.31 -6.29 0.91
N VAL A 71 7.26 -4.98 0.63
CA VAL A 71 6.30 -4.40 -0.32
C VAL A 71 6.55 -4.93 -1.73
N LEU A 72 7.81 -4.97 -2.18
CA LEU A 72 8.16 -5.56 -3.49
C LEU A 72 7.78 -7.04 -3.58
N SER A 73 8.02 -7.80 -2.52
CA SER A 73 7.73 -9.23 -2.46
C SER A 73 6.22 -9.50 -2.51
N ASP A 74 5.43 -8.71 -1.77
CA ASP A 74 3.98 -8.82 -1.78
C ASP A 74 3.35 -8.42 -3.11
N ILE A 75 3.83 -7.33 -3.74
CA ILE A 75 3.38 -6.95 -5.08
C ILE A 75 3.66 -8.10 -6.06
N THR A 76 4.87 -8.66 -6.02
CA THR A 76 5.26 -9.78 -6.89
C THR A 76 4.38 -11.00 -6.67
N PHE A 77 4.15 -11.36 -5.40
CA PHE A 77 3.29 -12.47 -5.03
C PHE A 77 1.85 -12.24 -5.48
N TRP A 78 1.30 -11.05 -5.24
CA TRP A 78 -0.06 -10.70 -5.61
C TRP A 78 -0.27 -10.76 -7.12
N ILE A 79 0.67 -10.23 -7.92
CA ILE A 79 0.61 -10.32 -9.39
C ILE A 79 0.60 -11.79 -9.83
N ARG A 80 1.52 -12.62 -9.31
CA ARG A 80 1.56 -14.06 -9.63
C ARG A 80 0.26 -14.78 -9.28
N LYS A 81 -0.34 -14.44 -8.13
CA LYS A 81 -1.65 -14.96 -7.72
C LYS A 81 -2.75 -14.60 -8.72
N GLN A 82 -2.69 -13.44 -9.40
CA GLN A 82 -3.69 -13.08 -10.41
C GLN A 82 -3.49 -13.81 -11.75
N LEU A 83 -2.27 -14.25 -12.07
CA LEU A 83 -1.95 -14.96 -13.32
C LEU A 83 -2.29 -16.45 -13.27
N ASN A 84 -2.31 -17.04 -12.07
CA ASN A 84 -2.57 -18.46 -11.86
C ASN A 84 -4.06 -18.78 -11.61
N ASN A 85 -4.96 -17.85 -11.93
CA ASN A 85 -6.42 -17.98 -11.78
C ASN A 85 -7.12 -18.11 -13.13
#